data_AF-A0A5D4SA22-F1
#
_entry.id   AF-A0A5D4SA22-F1
#
_cell.length_a   1.000
_cell.length_b   1.000
_cell.length_c   1.000
_cell.angle_alpha   90.00
_cell.angle_beta   90.00
_cell.angle_gamma   90.00
#
_symmetry.space_group_name_H-M   'P 1'
#
loop_
_entity.id
_entity.type
_entity.pdbx_description
1 polymer ?
#
loop_
_entity_poly.entity_id
_entity_poly.type
_entity_poly.pdbx_seq_one_letter_code
_entity_poly.pdbx_strand_id
1 'polypeptide(L)' 'MSKRWMVLDTASGDEVFHDSLEKAKKDYNDAIIDIKESKYVGKTTVYLFEVKEQTDLTFYPED' A
#
# COMPACT_ATOMS: atom_id res chain seq x y z
N MET A 1 2.06 -16.28 11.90
CA MET A 1 2.15 -14.86 11.55
C MET A 1 0.74 -14.35 11.31
N SER A 2 0.35 -13.21 11.89
CA SER A 2 -0.94 -12.58 11.58
C SER A 2 -0.93 -12.15 10.11
N LYS A 3 -2.03 -12.39 9.38
CA LYS A 3 -2.14 -11.99 7.98
C LYS A 3 -2.05 -10.47 7.89
N ARG A 4 -1.13 -9.97 7.08
CA ARG A 4 -0.94 -8.54 6.82
C ARG A 4 -1.27 -8.27 5.36
N TRP A 5 -1.79 -7.08 5.08
CA TRP A 5 -2.19 -6.65 3.75
C TRP A 5 -1.48 -5.36 3.40
N MET A 6 -1.09 -5.20 2.14
CA MET A 6 -0.41 -4.01 1.64
C MET A 6 -1.23 -3.37 0.54
N VAL A 7 -1.43 -2.06 0.64
CA VAL A 7 -1.96 -1.22 -0.44
C VAL A 7 -0.79 -0.40 -0.99
N LEU A 8 -0.60 -0.44 -2.31
CA LEU A 8 0.43 0.33 -3.01
C LEU A 8 -0.23 1.25 -4.02
N ASP A 9 0.01 2.56 -3.92
CA ASP A 9 -0.35 3.54 -4.93
C ASP A 9 0.90 3.93 -5.75
N THR A 10 0.88 3.63 -7.05
CA THR A 10 2.01 3.94 -7.94
C THR A 10 2.12 5.42 -8.33
N ALA A 11 1.09 6.24 -8.10
CA ALA A 11 1.20 7.68 -8.32
C ALA A 11 2.14 8.35 -7.31
N SER A 12 2.02 7.96 -6.04
CA SER A 12 2.81 8.51 -4.94
C SER A 12 4.01 7.64 -4.55
N GLY A 13 3.96 6.33 -4.87
CA GLY A 13 4.90 5.34 -4.34
C GLY A 13 4.63 5.00 -2.88
N ASP A 14 3.43 5.29 -2.37
CA ASP A 14 3.06 5.06 -0.97
C ASP A 14 2.64 3.61 -0.72
N GLU A 15 3.11 3.05 0.39
CA GLU A 15 2.91 1.66 0.80
C GLU A 15 2.26 1.62 2.19
N VAL A 16 0.98 1.26 2.23
CA VAL A 16 0.20 1.22 3.48
C VAL A 16 -0.03 -0.23 3.89
N PHE A 17 0.38 -0.56 5.12
CA PHE A 17 0.19 -1.89 5.69
C PHE A 17 -0.99 -1.95 6.66
N HIS A 18 -1.80 -2.99 6.55
CA HIS A 18 -2.95 -3.21 7.42
C HIS A 18 -2.95 -4.62 8.01
N ASP A 19 -3.44 -4.74 9.24
CA ASP A 19 -3.60 -6.02 9.93
C ASP A 19 -4.89 -6.77 9.54
N SER A 20 -5.75 -6.16 8.72
CA SER A 20 -7.00 -6.80 8.26
C SER A 20 -7.30 -6.48 6.81
N LEU A 21 -7.91 -7.45 6.12
CA LEU A 21 -8.35 -7.30 4.74
C LEU A 21 -9.41 -6.22 4.58
N GLU A 22 -10.30 -6.07 5.57
CA GLU A 22 -11.36 -5.07 5.53
C GLU A 22 -10.80 -3.65 5.48
N LYS A 23 -9.81 -3.34 6.34
CA LYS A 23 -9.13 -2.05 6.34
C LYS A 23 -8.37 -1.81 5.04
N ALA A 24 -7.63 -2.81 4.57
CA ALA A 24 -6.89 -2.70 3.32
C ALA A 24 -7.80 -2.51 2.10
N LYS A 25 -8.97 -3.18 2.07
CA LYS A 25 -9.97 -2.96 1.02
C LYS A 25 -10.59 -1.58 1.08
N LYS A 26 -10.82 -1.05 2.28
CA LYS A 26 -11.33 0.31 2.45
C LYS A 26 -10.35 1.31 1.86
N ASP A 27 -9.08 1.29 2.28
CA ASP A 27 -8.06 2.22 1.80
C ASP A 27 -7.80 2.06 0.29
N TYR A 28 -7.78 0.83 -0.22
CA TYR A 28 -7.71 0.57 -1.66
C TYR A 28 -8.85 1.24 -2.44
N ASN A 29 -10.09 1.14 -1.95
CA ASN A 29 -11.25 1.74 -2.61
C ASN A 29 -11.25 3.26 -2.49
N ASP A 30 -10.89 3.80 -1.31
CA ASP A 30 -10.79 5.23 -1.06
C ASP A 30 -9.76 5.86 -2.01
N ALA A 31 -8.58 5.24 -2.16
CA ALA A 31 -7.55 5.68 -3.11
C ALA A 31 -8.06 5.71 -4.57
N ILE A 32 -8.82 4.69 -5.00
CA ILE A 32 -9.41 4.66 -6.35
C ILE A 32 -10.43 5.79 -6.54
N ILE A 33 -11.24 6.09 -5.53
CA ILE A 33 -12.23 7.17 -5.59
C ILE A 33 -11.49 8.51 -5.70
N ASP A 34 -10.51 8.74 -4.84
CA ASP A 34 -9.71 9.98 -4.85
C ASP A 34 -9.03 10.21 -6.20
N ILE A 35 -8.44 9.16 -6.80
CA ILE A 35 -7.83 9.26 -8.14
C ILE A 35 -8.87 9.64 -9.20
N LYS A 36 -10.07 9.05 -9.15
CA LYS A 36 -11.15 9.34 -10.11
C LYS A 36 -11.68 10.76 -9.96
N GLU A 37 -11.79 11.27 -8.73
CA GLU A 37 -12.33 12.60 -8.45
C GLU A 37 -11.28 13.71 -8.64
N SER A 38 -10.01 13.43 -8.36
CA SER A 38 -8.92 14.42 -8.38
C SER A 38 -8.48 14.87 -9.78
N LYS A 39 -9.15 14.44 -10.85
CA LYS A 39 -8.77 14.72 -12.26
C LYS A 39 -7.28 14.45 -12.53
N TYR A 40 -6.74 13.39 -11.92
CA TYR A 40 -5.32 13.04 -12.06
C TYR A 40 -4.96 12.91 -13.55
N VAL A 41 -3.90 13.62 -13.98
CA VAL A 41 -3.41 13.54 -15.37
C VAL A 41 -2.31 12.50 -15.43
N GLY A 42 -2.63 11.31 -15.88
CA GLY A 42 -1.66 10.22 -16.04
C GLY A 42 -2.26 8.84 -15.82
N LYS A 43 -1.41 7.82 -15.93
CA LYS A 43 -1.76 6.45 -15.57
C LYS A 43 -1.23 6.17 -14.18
N THR A 44 -2.13 5.89 -13.24
CA THR A 44 -1.80 5.33 -11.93
C THR A 44 -2.41 3.94 -11.81
N THR A 45 -1.89 3.15 -10.90
CA THR A 45 -2.39 1.83 -10.54
C THR A 45 -2.28 1.70 -9.03
N VAL A 46 -3.39 1.34 -8.41
CA VAL A 46 -3.45 0.97 -7.00
C VAL A 46 -3.48 -0.55 -6.92
N TYR A 47 -2.69 -1.12 -6.03
CA TYR A 47 -2.64 -2.56 -5.79
C TYR A 47 -3.08 -2.90 -4.37
N LEU A 48 -3.63 -4.10 -4.19
CA LEU A 48 -3.91 -4.70 -2.91
C LEU A 48 -3.29 -6.10 -2.87
N PHE A 49 -2.34 -6.32 -1.96
CA PHE A 49 -1.61 -7.57 -1.83
C PHE A 49 -1.79 -8.20 -0.45
N GLU A 50 -1.83 -9.53 -0.40
CA GLU A 50 -1.63 -10.28 0.85
C GLU A 50 -0.12 -10.42 1.09
N VAL A 51 0.36 -9.92 2.22
CA VAL A 51 1.77 -10.06 2.62
C VAL A 51 1.96 -11.48 3.16
N LYS A 52 2.69 -12.29 2.38
CA LYS A 52 3.00 -13.68 2.76
C LYS A 52 4.17 -13.77 3.72
N GLU A 53 5.21 -12.98 3.46
CA GLU A 53 6.47 -12.97 4.20
C GLU A 53 7.00 -11.52 4.23
N GLN A 54 7.57 -11.11 5.37
CA GLN A 54 8.19 -9.81 5.58
C GLN A 54 9.43 -10.01 6.46
N THR A 55 10.52 -9.30 6.16
CA THR A 55 11.73 -9.26 7.00
C THR A 55 12.20 -7.82 7.09
N ASP A 56 12.25 -7.29 8.31
CA ASP A 56 12.74 -5.95 8.56
C ASP A 56 14.25 -6.03 8.85
N LEU A 57 15.07 -5.39 8.00
CA LEU A 57 16.52 -5.32 8.15
C LEU A 57 16.92 -3.90 8.48
N THR A 58 17.73 -3.72 9.52
CA THR A 58 18.31 -2.43 9.89
C THR A 58 19.82 -2.53 9.82
N PHE A 59 20.45 -1.62 9.08
CA PHE A 59 21.89 -1.52 8.96
C PHE A 59 22.33 -0.21 9.62
N TYR A 60 23.36 -0.30 10.46
CA TYR A 60 24.04 0.86 11.03
C TYR A 60 25.38 1.03 10.32
N PRO A 61 25.87 2.27 10.08
CA PRO A 61 27.20 2.48 9.53
C PRO A 61 28.26 1.87 10.47
N GLU A 62 29.26 1.20 9.90
CA GLU A 62 30.46 0.78 10.63
C GLU A 62 31.32 2.03 10.91
N ASP A 63 31.72 2.22 12.17
CA ASP A 63 32.60 3.30 12.66
C ASP A 63 33.93 3.42 11.87
#